data_AF-A0A2W1KT57-F1
#
_entry.id   AF-A0A2W1KT57-F1
#
_cell.length_a   1.000
_cell.length_b   1.000
_cell.length_c   1.000
_cell.angle_alpha   90.00
_cell.angle_beta   90.00
_cell.angle_gamma   90.00
#
_symmetry.space_group_name_H-M   'P 1'
#
loop_
_entity.id
_entity.type
_entity.pdbx_description
1 polymer ?
#
loop_
_entity_poly.entity_id
_entity_poly.type
_entity_poly.pdbx_seq_one_letter_code
_entity_poly.pdbx_strand_id
1 'polypeptide(L)'
;MNESRYREVWLESPDGQSLCALINGNLGWLMYLRENGDAGFSSRNPNYSGPADATIEYRLSNGQQDEYPASWALSVAEIERALNFFQKEHKPPTFIHWHNDSGDGTILEHQDA
;
A
#
# COMPACT_ATOMS: atom_id res chain seq x y z
N MET A 1 -4.17 20.83 14.27
CA MET A 1 -3.38 19.67 14.68
C MET A 1 -2.36 19.42 13.58
N ASN A 2 -1.07 19.40 13.92
CA ASN A 2 -0.03 18.97 12.99
C ASN A 2 -0.18 17.46 12.85
N GLU A 3 -1.03 17.02 11.92
CA GLU A 3 -0.94 15.65 11.41
C GLU A 3 0.50 15.48 10.92
N SER A 4 1.23 14.52 11.47
CA SER A 4 2.60 14.28 11.06
C SER A 4 2.60 13.96 9.57
N ARG A 5 3.47 14.62 8.80
CA ARG A 5 3.62 14.39 7.36
C ARG A 5 3.72 12.90 7.03
N TYR A 6 4.39 12.14 7.90
CA TYR A 6 4.54 10.70 7.81
C TYR A 6 3.51 10.01 8.70
N ARG A 7 2.83 8.99 8.15
CA ARG A 7 1.92 8.11 8.89
C ARG A 7 2.15 6.67 8.45
N GLU A 8 2.10 5.76 9.41
CA GLU A 8 2.12 4.31 9.20
C GLU A 8 0.83 3.74 9.79
N VAL A 9 0.10 2.96 9.00
CA VAL A 9 -1.16 2.33 9.43
C VAL A 9 -1.09 0.84 9.13
N TRP A 10 -1.36 0.03 10.14
CA TRP A 10 -1.47 -1.42 10.02
C TRP A 10 -2.89 -1.87 10.36
N LEU A 11 -3.48 -2.67 9.48
CA LEU A 11 -4.72 -3.38 9.72
C LEU A 11 -4.45 -4.87 9.62
N GLU A 12 -4.91 -5.62 10.61
CA GLU A 12 -4.87 -7.08 10.61
C GLU A 12 -6.29 -7.61 10.54
N SER A 13 -6.52 -8.62 9.71
CA SER A 13 -7.78 -9.34 9.67
C SER A 13 -7.74 -10.56 10.60
N PRO A 14 -8.91 -11.06 11.06
CA PRO A 14 -8.98 -12.22 11.97
C PRO A 14 -8.36 -13.52 11.43
N ASP A 15 -8.18 -13.62 10.11
CA ASP A 15 -7.57 -14.76 9.42
C ASP A 15 -6.06 -14.60 9.19
N GLY A 16 -5.44 -13.54 9.73
CA GLY A 16 -3.99 -13.37 9.74
C GLY A 16 -3.42 -12.62 8.52
N GLN A 17 -4.27 -12.12 7.62
CA GLN A 17 -3.82 -11.19 6.58
C GLN A 17 -3.53 -9.82 7.19
N SER A 18 -2.73 -9.02 6.50
CA SER A 18 -2.44 -7.65 6.93
C SER A 18 -2.41 -6.69 5.75
N LEU A 19 -2.87 -5.47 5.98
CA LEU A 19 -2.71 -4.35 5.07
C LEU A 19 -1.97 -3.23 5.80
N CYS A 20 -0.80 -2.88 5.27
CA CYS A 20 0.01 -1.76 5.72
C CYS A 20 -0.10 -0.60 4.73
N ALA A 21 -0.22 0.62 5.25
CA ALA A 21 -0.10 1.85 4.49
C ALA A 21 1.04 2.72 5.06
N LEU A 22 1.98 3.10 4.20
CA LEU A 22 2.97 4.13 4.48
C LEU A 22 2.57 5.40 3.75
N ILE A 23 2.44 6.51 4.46
CA ILE A 23 1.92 7.77 3.92
C ILE A 23 2.93 8.88 4.13
N ASN A 24 3.15 9.68 3.10
CA ASN A 24 3.93 10.93 3.13
C ASN A 24 3.09 12.06 2.50
N GLY A 25 2.53 12.93 3.34
CA GLY A 25 1.66 14.01 2.91
C GLY A 25 0.38 13.47 2.27
N ASN A 26 0.23 13.70 0.96
CA ASN A 26 -0.95 13.35 0.17
C ASN A 26 -0.78 12.08 -0.68
N LEU A 27 0.36 11.40 -0.55
CA LEU A 27 0.67 10.17 -1.28
C LEU A 27 0.98 9.04 -0.29
N GLY A 28 0.62 7.82 -0.65
CA GLY A 28 0.91 6.65 0.15
C GLY A 28 1.17 5.41 -0.68
N TRP A 29 1.76 4.42 -0.05
CA TRP A 29 2.08 3.13 -0.61
C TRP A 29 1.41 2.04 0.24
N LEU A 30 0.87 1.02 -0.41
CA LEU A 30 0.22 -0.10 0.26
C LEU A 30 1.07 -1.36 0.15
N MET A 31 1.09 -2.12 1.22
CA MET A 31 1.57 -3.49 1.27
C MET A 31 0.52 -4.41 1.83
N TYR A 32 0.19 -5.45 1.10
CA TYR A 32 -0.72 -6.51 1.52
C TYR A 32 0.05 -7.80 1.77
N LEU A 33 -0.16 -8.41 2.92
CA LEU A 33 0.45 -9.66 3.35
C LEU A 33 -0.66 -10.69 3.57
N ARG A 34 -0.52 -11.89 2.99
CA ARG A 34 -1.49 -12.98 3.20
C ARG A 34 -1.34 -13.62 4.58
N GLU A 35 -0.11 -13.65 5.08
CA GLU A 35 0.26 -14.23 6.37
C GLU A 35 1.60 -13.62 6.86
N ASN A 36 1.96 -13.89 8.11
CA ASN A 36 3.23 -13.46 8.68
C ASN A 36 4.41 -14.11 7.94
N GLY A 37 5.35 -13.29 7.46
CA GLY A 37 6.51 -13.74 6.69
C GLY A 37 6.29 -13.79 5.17
N ASP A 38 5.09 -13.46 4.69
CA ASP A 38 4.83 -13.28 3.26
C ASP A 38 5.67 -12.11 2.71
N ALA A 39 6.22 -12.27 1.52
CA ALA A 39 6.86 -11.16 0.79
C ALA A 39 5.81 -10.17 0.27
N GLY A 40 4.56 -10.63 0.12
CA GLY A 40 3.39 -9.79 -0.04
C GLY A 40 3.18 -9.25 -1.44
N PHE A 41 2.33 -8.23 -1.47
CA PHE A 41 1.96 -7.48 -2.65
C PHE A 41 2.07 -6.00 -2.35
N SER A 42 2.45 -5.21 -3.35
CA SER A 42 2.57 -3.77 -3.21
C SER A 42 1.83 -3.00 -4.30
N SER A 43 1.38 -1.79 -3.98
CA SER A 43 0.62 -0.97 -4.93
C SER A 43 1.46 -0.49 -6.11
N ARG A 44 0.83 -0.37 -7.27
CA ARG A 44 1.34 0.35 -8.45
C ARG A 44 0.31 1.39 -8.88
N ASN A 45 0.78 2.53 -9.36
CA ASN A 45 -0.07 3.58 -9.88
C ASN A 45 0.01 3.58 -11.43
N PRO A 46 -0.96 2.99 -12.14
CA PRO A 46 -0.95 2.97 -13.60
C PRO A 46 -1.12 4.36 -14.22
N ASN A 47 -1.64 5.33 -13.46
CA ASN A 47 -1.90 6.69 -13.90
C ASN A 47 -0.74 7.64 -13.60
N TYR A 48 0.39 7.11 -13.09
CA TYR A 48 1.57 7.91 -12.82
C TYR A 48 2.17 8.45 -14.12
N SER A 49 2.35 9.77 -14.17
CA SER A 49 2.86 10.50 -15.34
C SER A 49 4.13 11.33 -15.03
N GLY A 50 4.71 11.14 -13.84
CA GLY A 50 5.94 11.82 -13.44
C GLY A 50 7.22 11.13 -13.93
N PRO A 51 8.39 11.61 -13.47
CA PRO A 51 9.69 11.03 -13.83
C PRO A 51 9.83 9.56 -13.38
N ALA A 52 10.43 8.73 -14.23
CA ALA A 52 10.59 7.30 -13.95
C ALA A 52 11.51 7.01 -12.75
N ASP A 53 12.42 7.92 -12.42
CA ASP A 53 13.40 7.83 -11.33
C ASP A 53 12.96 8.56 -10.06
N ALA A 54 11.79 9.19 -10.04
CA ALA A 54 11.29 9.87 -8.86
C ALA A 54 10.98 8.86 -7.75
N THR A 55 11.39 9.17 -6.52
CA THR A 55 11.11 8.38 -5.32
C THR A 55 10.31 9.17 -4.28
N ILE A 56 9.68 8.47 -3.36
CA ILE A 56 9.02 9.02 -2.18
C ILE A 56 9.63 8.36 -0.95
N GLU A 57 10.08 9.21 -0.02
CA GLU A 57 10.55 8.79 1.29
C GLU A 57 9.35 8.47 2.20
N TYR A 58 9.42 7.36 2.92
CA TYR A 58 8.51 7.01 3.99
C TYR A 58 9.28 6.80 5.29
N ARG A 59 8.62 7.08 6.41
CA ARG A 59 9.20 6.89 7.75
C ARG A 59 8.30 5.98 8.54
N LEU A 60 8.89 4.90 9.01
CA LEU A 60 8.22 3.89 9.82
C LEU A 60 8.37 4.25 11.30
N SER A 61 7.46 3.72 12.11
CA SER A 61 7.42 3.92 13.56
C SER A 61 8.68 3.39 14.28
N ASN A 62 9.36 2.41 13.70
CA ASN A 62 10.63 1.88 14.19
C ASN A 62 11.85 2.79 13.88
N GLY A 63 11.64 3.94 13.23
CA GLY A 63 12.69 4.88 12.84
C GLY A 63 13.35 4.57 11.49
N GLN A 64 12.95 3.48 10.83
CA GLN A 64 13.40 3.16 9.48
C GLN A 64 12.90 4.20 8.49
N GLN A 65 13.76 4.51 7.53
CA GLN A 65 13.46 5.40 6.42
C GLN A 65 13.62 4.61 5.12
N ASP A 66 12.53 4.48 4.39
CA ASP A 66 12.48 3.77 3.12
C ASP A 66 12.22 4.74 1.97
N GLU A 67 12.71 4.40 0.78
CA GLU A 67 12.38 5.10 -0.45
C GLU A 67 11.82 4.11 -1.46
N TYR A 68 10.64 4.45 -2.01
CA TYR A 68 10.00 3.67 -3.07
C TYR A 68 9.76 4.55 -4.30
N PRO A 69 9.74 3.98 -5.51
CA PRO A 69 9.36 4.71 -6.72
C PRO A 69 8.02 5.43 -6.56
N ALA A 70 7.95 6.69 -6.98
CA ALA A 70 6.73 7.48 -6.93
C ALA A 70 5.60 6.87 -7.78
N SER A 71 5.95 6.07 -8.80
CA SER A 71 5.02 5.27 -9.60
C SER A 71 4.31 4.15 -8.83
N TRP A 72 4.70 3.89 -7.59
CA TRP A 72 4.05 2.90 -6.72
C TRP A 72 3.04 3.55 -5.78
N ALA A 73 3.07 4.88 -5.67
CA ALA A 73 2.28 5.63 -4.72
C ALA A 73 0.93 6.04 -5.29
N LEU A 74 -0.09 5.92 -4.45
CA LEU A 74 -1.47 6.29 -4.69
C LEU A 74 -1.82 7.55 -3.91
N SER A 75 -2.92 8.20 -4.28
CA SER A 75 -3.43 9.33 -3.50
C SER A 75 -3.89 8.87 -2.12
N VAL A 76 -3.78 9.73 -1.10
CA VAL A 76 -4.30 9.42 0.24
C VAL A 76 -5.79 9.05 0.22
N ALA A 77 -6.58 9.60 -0.70
CA ALA A 77 -7.99 9.22 -0.86
C ALA A 77 -8.14 7.74 -1.28
N GLU A 78 -7.30 7.24 -2.19
CA GLU A 78 -7.28 5.82 -2.58
C GLU A 78 -6.76 4.93 -1.46
N ILE A 79 -5.76 5.38 -0.71
CA ILE A 79 -5.23 4.68 0.48
C ILE A 79 -6.33 4.53 1.54
N GLU A 80 -7.03 5.61 1.88
CA GLU A 80 -8.11 5.60 2.86
C GLU A 80 -9.27 4.72 2.39
N ARG A 81 -9.60 4.75 1.09
CA ARG A 81 -10.59 3.83 0.50
C ARG A 81 -10.15 2.36 0.63
N ALA A 82 -8.89 2.05 0.35
CA ALA A 82 -8.33 0.71 0.46
C ALA A 82 -8.35 0.18 1.91
N LEU A 83 -7.90 1.00 2.87
CA LEU A 83 -7.93 0.68 4.29
C LEU A 83 -9.37 0.41 4.76
N ASN A 84 -10.31 1.29 4.43
CA ASN A 84 -11.72 1.12 4.78
C ASN A 84 -12.35 -0.13 4.15
N PHE A 85 -11.98 -0.48 2.92
CA PHE A 85 -12.45 -1.70 2.27
C PHE A 85 -11.89 -2.93 2.98
N PHE A 86 -10.57 -2.99 3.19
CA PHE A 86 -9.92 -4.12 3.85
C PHE A 86 -10.45 -4.35 5.26
N GLN A 87 -10.65 -3.27 6.03
CA GLN A 87 -11.22 -3.35 7.38
C GLN A 87 -12.63 -3.96 7.41
N LYS A 88 -13.43 -3.77 6.35
CA LYS A 88 -14.81 -4.27 6.28
C LYS A 88 -14.90 -5.67 5.68
N GLU A 89 -14.16 -5.90 4.60
CA GLU A 89 -14.31 -7.08 3.76
C GLU A 89 -13.26 -8.16 4.06
N HIS A 90 -12.18 -7.81 4.77
CA HIS A 90 -11.02 -8.68 5.04
C HIS A 90 -10.45 -9.34 3.77
N LYS A 91 -10.44 -8.57 2.68
CA LYS A 91 -9.96 -8.98 1.36
C LYS A 91 -9.09 -7.87 0.77
N PRO A 92 -8.08 -8.22 -0.05
CA PRO A 92 -7.33 -7.22 -0.78
C PRO A 92 -8.28 -6.44 -1.70
N PRO A 93 -8.27 -5.10 -1.65
CA PRO A 93 -9.10 -4.28 -2.54
C PRO A 93 -8.77 -4.53 -4.01
N THR A 94 -9.78 -4.90 -4.81
CA THR A 94 -9.63 -5.23 -6.24
C THR A 94 -9.43 -3.99 -7.13
N PHE A 95 -9.72 -2.80 -6.63
CA PHE A 95 -9.48 -1.53 -7.34
C PHE A 95 -8.05 -1.01 -7.16
N ILE A 96 -7.16 -1.78 -6.54
CA ILE A 96 -5.74 -1.46 -6.39
C ILE A 96 -4.95 -2.35 -7.34
N HIS A 97 -4.05 -1.75 -8.11
CA HIS A 97 -3.12 -2.51 -8.95
C HIS A 97 -2.01 -3.09 -8.09
N TRP A 98 -2.16 -4.36 -7.72
CA TRP A 98 -1.19 -5.09 -6.92
C TRP A 98 -0.08 -5.67 -7.79
N HIS A 99 1.16 -5.48 -7.35
CA HIS A 99 2.32 -6.23 -7.82
C HIS A 99 2.62 -7.36 -6.83
N ASN A 100 2.85 -8.58 -7.31
CA ASN A 100 3.22 -9.71 -6.47
C ASN A 100 4.74 -9.70 -6.20
N ASP A 101 5.14 -9.26 -5.01
CA ASP A 101 6.54 -9.19 -4.60
C ASP A 101 7.10 -10.58 -4.21
N SER A 102 6.24 -11.56 -3.93
CA SER A 102 6.66 -12.95 -3.64
C SER A 102 7.10 -13.74 -4.88
N GLY A 103 6.66 -13.33 -6.07
CA GLY A 103 6.98 -14.01 -7.32
C GLY A 103 6.41 -15.43 -7.45
N ASP A 104 5.46 -15.82 -6.60
CA ASP A 104 4.89 -17.17 -6.54
C ASP A 104 3.84 -17.47 -7.63
N GLY A 105 3.57 -16.50 -8.51
CA GLY A 105 2.59 -16.61 -9.60
C GLY A 105 1.15 -16.31 -9.20
N THR A 106 0.87 -16.00 -7.93
CA THR A 106 -0.45 -15.55 -7.48
C THR A 106 -0.81 -14.21 -8.12
N ILE A 107 -2.06 -14.10 -8.58
CA ILE A 107 -2.61 -12.87 -9.18
C ILE A 107 -3.78 -12.42 -8.33
N LEU A 108 -3.76 -11.15 -7.89
CA LEU A 108 -4.91 -10.48 -7.32
C LEU A 108 -5.62 -9.74 -8.45
N GLU A 109 -6.84 -10.16 -8.77
CA GLU A 109 -7.59 -9.61 -9.90
C GLU A 109 -7.89 -8.13 -9.69
N HIS A 110 -7.49 -7.31 -10.67
CA HIS A 110 -7.87 -5.91 -10.72
C HIS A 110 -9.25 -5.76 -11.37
N GLN A 111 -10.13 -4.98 -10.74
CA GLN A 111 -11.44 -4.64 -11.27
C GLN A 111 -11.63 -3.13 -11.22
N ASP A 112 -11.87 -2.52 -12.38
CA ASP A 112 -12.29 -1.13 -12.46
C ASP A 112 -13.68 -1.00 -11.81
N ALA A 113 -13.74 -0.28 -10.70
CA ALA A 113 -14.98 -0.03 -9.95
C ALA A 113 -15.82 1.09 -10.58
#